data_AF-A0A536WX90-F1
#
_entry.id   AF-A0A536WX90-F1
#
_cell.length_a   1.000
_cell.length_b   1.000
_cell.length_c   1.000
_cell.angle_alpha   90.00
_cell.angle_beta   90.00
_cell.angle_gamma   90.00
#
_symmetry.space_group_name_H-M   'P 1'
#
loop_
_entity.id
_entity.type
_entity.pdbx_description
1 polymer ?
#
loop_
_entity_poly.entity_id
_entity_poly.type
_entity_poly.pdbx_seq_one_letter_code
_entity_poly.pdbx_strand_id
1 'polypeptide(L)'
;MKTRRRSLLGALFGVATATLIGCAQPARPDLGRLYRTGSQLPDATPLIVIAGAFGSKLRDRNSGLEVWPGTATRLLFGEYRDLALDFDPDTLQVKPDALEAFDITDAALGHDFYGQLLDTLQRFGGYVRSKPGEPAPNGERRYYVYAYDWRQDNVESARGLERLIQEIRRDYNDPSLKIDIIAHSMGGLIARYYLRYGPVEAPRGCAS
;
A
#
# COMPACT_ATOMS: atom_id res chain seq x y z
N MET A 1 -83.76 -1.90 17.10
CA MET A 1 -83.90 -0.45 17.36
C MET A 1 -82.87 0.29 16.51
N LYS A 2 -83.34 1.19 15.61
CA LYS A 2 -82.61 2.20 14.78
C LYS A 2 -81.37 1.74 13.97
N THR A 3 -81.42 1.43 12.67
CA THR A 3 -81.47 2.29 11.44
C THR A 3 -80.44 3.42 11.32
N ARG A 4 -79.49 3.30 10.37
CA ARG A 4 -79.24 4.17 9.16
C ARG A 4 -77.77 4.08 8.69
N ARG A 5 -77.53 3.51 7.49
CA ARG A 5 -77.42 4.13 6.14
C ARG A 5 -76.00 4.67 5.87
N ARG A 6 -75.25 4.03 4.96
CA ARG A 6 -74.97 4.42 3.54
C ARG A 6 -73.97 5.58 3.45
N SER A 7 -73.03 5.69 2.53
CA SER A 7 -72.42 4.88 1.45
C SER A 7 -71.39 5.83 0.82
N LEU A 8 -70.28 5.28 0.32
CA LEU A 8 -69.51 5.72 -0.87
C LEU A 8 -69.11 7.20 -1.03
N LEU A 9 -67.80 7.47 -1.10
CA LEU A 9 -67.06 7.97 -2.28
C LEU A 9 -65.79 8.69 -1.83
N GLY A 10 -64.65 8.37 -2.44
CA GLY A 10 -63.38 9.06 -2.22
C GLY A 10 -62.21 8.28 -2.79
N ALA A 11 -62.18 8.12 -4.11
CA ALA A 11 -61.06 7.58 -4.84
C ALA A 11 -59.88 8.56 -4.83
N LEU A 12 -58.63 8.05 -4.80
CA LEU A 12 -57.50 8.38 -5.69
C LEU A 12 -56.13 8.26 -4.99
N PHE A 13 -55.18 7.65 -5.73
CA PHE A 13 -53.72 7.80 -5.70
C PHE A 13 -53.00 7.11 -4.52
N GLY A 14 -52.21 6.06 -4.76
CA GLY A 14 -50.89 6.14 -5.42
C GLY A 14 -49.89 6.56 -4.34
N VAL A 15 -49.00 5.71 -3.82
CA VAL A 15 -47.80 5.24 -4.50
C VAL A 15 -47.29 4.01 -3.73
N ALA A 16 -47.10 2.89 -4.43
CA ALA A 16 -46.24 1.82 -3.96
C ALA A 16 -44.78 2.28 -4.15
N THR A 17 -44.14 2.79 -3.10
CA THR A 17 -42.71 3.06 -3.10
C THR A 17 -41.95 1.73 -3.04
N ALA A 18 -41.79 1.10 -4.19
CA ALA A 18 -40.70 0.17 -4.41
C ALA A 18 -39.40 0.98 -4.43
N THR A 19 -38.74 1.09 -3.28
CA THR A 19 -37.36 1.57 -3.21
C THR A 19 -36.47 0.54 -3.90
N LEU A 20 -36.30 0.68 -5.22
CA LEU A 20 -35.17 0.10 -5.92
C LEU A 20 -33.91 0.80 -5.41
N ILE A 21 -33.32 0.23 -4.35
CA ILE A 21 -31.92 0.48 -4.04
C ILE A 21 -31.15 -0.20 -5.16
N GLY A 22 -30.96 0.54 -6.27
CA GLY A 22 -30.00 0.18 -7.28
C GLY A 22 -28.62 0.23 -6.63
N CYS A 23 -28.15 -0.91 -6.14
CA CYS A 23 -26.73 -1.11 -5.88
C CYS A 23 -26.03 -1.06 -7.25
N ALA A 24 -25.78 0.14 -7.75
CA ALA A 24 -24.80 0.34 -8.80
C ALA A 24 -23.46 -0.04 -8.19
N GLN A 25 -23.09 -1.31 -8.30
CA GLN A 25 -21.70 -1.69 -8.13
C GLN A 25 -20.91 -0.84 -9.13
N PRO A 26 -19.96 -0.02 -8.69
CA PRO A 26 -19.15 0.75 -9.63
C PRO A 26 -18.57 -0.23 -10.63
N ALA A 27 -18.84 0.00 -11.92
CA ALA A 27 -18.36 -0.86 -12.99
C ALA A 27 -16.84 -0.97 -12.84
N ARG A 28 -16.36 -2.16 -12.49
CA ARG A 28 -14.93 -2.40 -12.34
C ARG A 28 -14.30 -2.21 -13.74
N PRO A 29 -13.32 -1.33 -13.90
CA PRO A 29 -12.68 -1.14 -15.19
C PRO A 29 -12.02 -2.45 -15.64
N ASP A 30 -12.13 -2.79 -16.93
CA ASP A 30 -11.45 -3.95 -17.52
C ASP A 30 -9.95 -3.63 -17.62
N LEU A 31 -9.22 -3.96 -16.55
CA LEU A 31 -7.79 -3.74 -16.46
C LEU A 31 -7.03 -4.52 -17.55
N GLY A 32 -7.51 -5.72 -17.91
CA GLY A 32 -6.91 -6.51 -18.99
C GLY A 32 -7.00 -5.82 -20.36
N ARG A 33 -8.02 -5.01 -20.61
CA ARG A 33 -8.11 -4.17 -21.82
C ARG A 33 -7.15 -2.98 -21.76
N LEU A 34 -7.02 -2.33 -20.61
CA LEU A 34 -6.10 -1.19 -20.42
C LEU A 34 -4.64 -1.64 -20.62
N TYR A 35 -4.24 -2.73 -19.98
CA TYR A 35 -2.89 -3.27 -20.13
C TYR A 35 -2.59 -3.69 -21.58
N ARG A 36 -3.52 -4.38 -22.27
CA ARG A 36 -3.33 -4.72 -23.71
C ARG A 36 -3.13 -3.52 -24.62
N THR A 37 -3.74 -2.39 -24.28
CA THR A 37 -3.64 -1.16 -25.07
C THR A 37 -2.32 -0.42 -24.78
N GLY A 38 -1.80 -0.52 -23.55
CA GLY A 38 -0.55 0.09 -23.11
C GLY A 38 0.71 -0.76 -23.30
N SER A 39 0.59 -2.09 -23.42
CA SER A 39 1.72 -3.04 -23.43
C SER A 39 2.44 -3.16 -24.79
N GLN A 40 2.32 -2.17 -25.67
CA GLN A 40 2.95 -2.20 -26.99
C GLN A 40 4.47 -1.92 -26.98
N LEU A 41 5.08 -1.74 -25.80
CA LEU A 41 6.52 -1.53 -25.67
C LEU A 41 7.16 -2.65 -24.83
N PRO A 42 8.26 -3.26 -25.29
CA PRO A 42 9.04 -4.26 -24.55
C PRO A 42 9.85 -3.60 -23.42
N ASP A 43 9.18 -2.81 -22.58
CA ASP A 43 9.81 -2.15 -21.46
C ASP A 43 9.92 -3.13 -20.28
N ALA A 44 11.14 -3.57 -19.98
CA ALA A 44 11.46 -4.43 -18.84
C ALA A 44 11.91 -3.64 -17.61
N THR A 45 11.63 -2.32 -17.56
CA THR A 45 11.95 -1.45 -16.43
C THR A 45 11.37 -2.05 -15.13
N PRO A 46 12.21 -2.29 -14.11
CA PRO A 46 11.74 -2.81 -12.84
C PRO A 46 10.89 -1.78 -12.10
N LEU A 47 9.96 -2.27 -11.29
CA LEU A 47 9.00 -1.48 -10.54
C LEU A 47 9.18 -1.68 -9.03
N ILE A 48 9.16 -0.62 -8.25
CA ILE A 48 9.08 -0.67 -6.78
C ILE A 48 7.67 -0.26 -6.35
N VAL A 49 7.05 -1.06 -5.48
CA VAL A 49 5.80 -0.75 -4.80
C VAL A 49 6.11 -0.32 -3.37
N ILE A 50 5.68 0.90 -3.00
CA ILE A 50 5.85 1.47 -1.66
C ILE A 50 4.47 1.71 -1.03
N ALA A 51 4.20 0.97 0.04
CA ALA A 51 2.96 1.11 0.77
C ALA A 51 2.91 2.42 1.59
N GLY A 52 1.71 2.82 2.00
CA GLY A 52 1.51 3.86 3.01
C GLY A 52 1.81 3.38 4.44
N ALA A 53 1.57 4.25 5.41
CA ALA A 53 1.67 3.91 6.83
C ALA A 53 0.84 2.65 7.14
N PHE A 54 1.37 1.79 8.03
CA PHE A 54 0.80 0.48 8.38
C PHE A 54 0.74 -0.55 7.24
N GLY A 55 1.23 -0.20 6.05
CA GLY A 55 1.19 -1.05 4.87
C GLY A 55 2.24 -2.14 4.83
N SER A 56 3.31 -2.05 5.63
CA SER A 56 4.30 -3.12 5.76
C SER A 56 4.03 -4.00 6.98
N LYS A 57 4.20 -5.31 6.81
CA LYS A 57 4.18 -6.30 7.89
C LYS A 57 5.46 -6.16 8.72
N LEU A 58 5.32 -6.28 10.04
CA LEU A 58 6.43 -6.25 10.99
C LEU A 58 6.56 -7.60 11.68
N ARG A 59 7.78 -8.07 11.87
CA ARG A 59 8.09 -9.27 12.66
C ARG A 59 9.22 -9.01 13.62
N ASP A 60 9.28 -9.76 14.71
CA ASP A 60 10.44 -9.79 15.58
C ASP A 60 11.61 -10.49 14.87
N ARG A 61 12.78 -9.84 14.83
CA ARG A 61 13.98 -10.30 14.11
C ARG A 61 14.57 -11.59 14.70
N ASN A 62 14.39 -11.80 16.00
CA ASN A 62 15.01 -12.91 16.71
C ASN A 62 14.18 -14.19 16.61
N SER A 63 12.86 -14.06 16.75
CA SER A 63 11.90 -15.16 16.73
C SER A 63 11.24 -15.38 15.37
N GLY A 64 11.27 -14.39 14.49
CA GLY A 64 10.56 -14.40 13.21
C GLY A 64 9.04 -14.24 13.32
N LEU A 65 8.52 -14.03 14.53
CA LEU A 65 7.08 -13.94 14.79
C LEU A 65 6.51 -12.65 14.19
N GLU A 66 5.48 -12.75 13.37
CA GLU A 66 4.75 -11.59 12.84
C GLU A 66 4.01 -10.86 13.98
N VAL A 67 4.34 -9.59 14.17
CA VAL A 67 3.76 -8.70 15.19
C VAL A 67 2.70 -7.77 14.59
N TRP A 68 2.87 -7.42 13.30
CA TRP A 68 1.92 -6.61 12.53
C TRP A 68 1.72 -7.19 11.13
N PRO A 69 0.48 -7.24 10.60
CA PRO A 69 -0.78 -6.82 11.22
C PRO A 69 -1.27 -7.75 12.35
N GLY A 70 -0.71 -8.97 12.44
CA GLY A 70 -1.15 -9.96 13.40
C GLY A 70 -2.53 -10.55 13.04
N THR A 71 -3.23 -11.10 14.03
CA THR A 71 -4.53 -11.76 13.79
C THR A 71 -5.66 -10.74 13.56
N ALA A 72 -6.70 -11.12 12.80
CA ALA A 72 -7.89 -10.29 12.57
C ALA A 72 -8.56 -9.81 13.88
N THR A 73 -8.50 -10.61 14.94
CA THR A 73 -8.99 -10.25 16.27
C THR A 73 -8.20 -9.09 16.88
N ARG A 74 -6.88 -9.06 16.71
CA ARG A 74 -6.01 -7.98 17.18
C ARG A 74 -6.23 -6.69 16.38
N LEU A 75 -6.54 -6.79 15.10
CA LEU A 75 -6.92 -5.64 14.26
C LEU A 75 -8.26 -5.02 14.67
N LEU A 76 -9.19 -5.81 15.23
CA LEU A 76 -10.52 -5.33 15.63
C LEU A 76 -10.61 -4.91 17.11
N PHE A 77 -9.79 -5.49 17.98
CA PHE A 77 -9.97 -5.38 19.44
C PHE A 77 -8.68 -5.16 20.26
N GLY A 78 -7.51 -4.96 19.63
CA GLY A 78 -6.24 -4.85 20.34
C GLY A 78 -5.85 -3.43 20.76
N GLU A 79 -5.17 -3.28 21.90
CA GLU A 79 -4.40 -2.07 22.21
C GLU A 79 -3.01 -2.14 21.55
N TYR A 80 -2.66 -1.15 20.74
CA TYR A 80 -1.46 -1.12 19.89
C TYR A 80 -0.19 -0.62 20.60
N ARG A 81 -0.10 -0.75 21.92
CA ARG A 81 1.00 -0.17 22.72
C ARG A 81 2.36 -0.80 22.45
N ASP A 82 2.39 -2.04 21.98
CA ASP A 82 3.60 -2.77 21.57
C ASP A 82 4.12 -2.38 20.18
N LEU A 83 3.37 -1.54 19.44
CA LEU A 83 3.83 -0.91 18.20
C LEU A 83 4.44 0.48 18.44
N ALA A 84 4.43 0.98 19.68
CA ALA A 84 5.05 2.27 19.98
C ALA A 84 6.58 2.14 19.89
N LEU A 85 7.23 3.13 19.28
CA LEU A 85 8.67 3.27 19.33
C LEU A 85 9.07 4.05 20.59
N ASP A 86 10.13 3.57 21.23
CA ASP A 86 10.79 4.32 22.30
C ASP A 86 11.82 5.27 21.71
N PHE A 87 11.85 6.49 22.23
CA PHE A 87 12.80 7.51 21.80
C PHE A 87 13.87 7.71 22.87
N ASP A 88 15.09 8.00 22.44
CA ASP A 88 16.12 8.55 23.29
C ASP A 88 15.77 10.03 23.58
N PRO A 89 15.58 10.43 24.85
CA PRO A 89 15.08 11.76 25.18
C PRO A 89 16.07 12.89 24.87
N ASP A 90 17.36 12.59 24.73
CA ASP A 90 18.41 13.59 24.51
C ASP A 90 18.70 13.78 23.02
N THR A 91 18.63 12.70 22.24
CA THR A 91 18.92 12.71 20.80
C THR A 91 17.67 12.72 19.92
N LEU A 92 16.50 12.43 20.50
CA LEU A 92 15.22 12.20 19.81
C LEU A 92 15.28 11.10 18.73
N GLN A 93 16.34 10.30 18.73
CA GLN A 93 16.48 9.14 17.87
C GLN A 93 15.61 8.02 18.40
N VAL A 94 15.06 7.23 17.48
CA VAL A 94 14.35 6.00 17.85
C VAL A 94 15.37 5.02 18.43
N LYS A 95 15.07 4.46 19.60
CA LYS A 95 15.90 3.40 20.19
C LYS A 95 15.81 2.17 19.31
N PRO A 96 16.93 1.45 19.09
CA PRO A 96 16.91 0.19 18.36
C PRO A 96 15.88 -0.75 18.98
N ASP A 97 14.95 -1.24 18.18
CA ASP A 97 14.01 -2.28 18.58
C ASP A 97 14.26 -3.57 17.80
N ALA A 98 13.56 -4.62 18.23
CA ALA A 98 13.73 -5.96 17.66
C ALA A 98 12.83 -6.19 16.43
N LEU A 99 12.05 -5.20 15.97
CA LEU A 99 11.12 -5.41 14.87
C LEU A 99 11.74 -5.03 13.53
N GLU A 100 11.45 -5.81 12.50
CA GLU A 100 11.80 -5.47 11.12
C GLU A 100 10.60 -5.58 10.20
N ALA A 101 10.56 -4.70 9.20
CA ALA A 101 9.63 -4.81 8.10
C ALA A 101 10.10 -5.88 7.11
N PHE A 102 9.20 -6.77 6.69
CA PHE A 102 9.59 -7.91 5.84
C PHE A 102 8.69 -8.13 4.62
N ASP A 103 7.47 -7.59 4.61
CA ASP A 103 6.55 -7.69 3.48
C ASP A 103 5.51 -6.54 3.51
N ILE A 104 4.62 -6.49 2.53
CA ILE A 104 3.42 -5.66 2.47
C ILE A 104 2.22 -6.46 2.98
N THR A 105 1.32 -5.81 3.71
CA THR A 105 0.03 -6.40 4.08
C THR A 105 -0.91 -6.37 2.89
N ASP A 106 -1.68 -7.45 2.69
CA ASP A 106 -2.74 -7.47 1.68
C ASP A 106 -3.85 -6.45 2.06
N ALA A 107 -4.13 -6.34 3.36
CA ALA A 107 -5.15 -5.46 3.91
C ALA A 107 -4.57 -4.17 4.51
N ALA A 108 -5.13 -3.03 4.11
CA ALA A 108 -4.97 -1.76 4.82
C ALA A 108 -6.32 -1.37 5.41
N LEU A 109 -6.38 -1.13 6.73
CA LEU A 109 -7.61 -0.68 7.42
C LEU A 109 -8.85 -1.55 7.11
N GLY A 110 -8.68 -2.87 6.98
CA GLY A 110 -9.78 -3.80 6.72
C GLY A 110 -10.17 -3.97 5.24
N HIS A 111 -9.49 -3.30 4.31
CA HIS A 111 -9.70 -3.47 2.87
C HIS A 111 -8.47 -4.08 2.19
N ASP A 112 -8.69 -5.12 1.38
CA ASP A 112 -7.64 -5.68 0.49
C ASP A 112 -7.32 -4.67 -0.61
N PHE A 113 -6.35 -3.80 -0.33
CA PHE A 113 -5.96 -2.71 -1.20
C PHE A 113 -4.70 -3.06 -1.99
N TYR A 114 -3.69 -3.61 -1.31
CA TYR A 114 -2.42 -3.94 -1.96
C TYR A 114 -2.48 -5.29 -2.67
N GLY A 115 -3.26 -6.26 -2.18
CA GLY A 115 -3.41 -7.56 -2.86
C GLY A 115 -3.99 -7.39 -4.27
N GLN A 116 -5.02 -6.56 -4.44
CA GLN A 116 -5.58 -6.25 -5.77
C GLN A 116 -4.59 -5.56 -6.71
N LEU A 117 -3.75 -4.66 -6.19
CA LEU A 117 -2.69 -4.01 -6.97
C LEU A 117 -1.65 -5.03 -7.43
N LEU A 118 -1.13 -5.85 -6.51
CA LEU A 118 -0.11 -6.85 -6.83
C LEU A 118 -0.65 -7.91 -7.80
N ASP A 119 -1.89 -8.36 -7.61
CA ASP A 119 -2.58 -9.27 -8.53
C ASP A 119 -2.68 -8.68 -9.93
N THR A 120 -2.97 -7.38 -10.03
CA THR A 120 -3.04 -6.67 -11.30
C THR A 120 -1.68 -6.63 -12.00
N LEU A 121 -0.62 -6.29 -11.27
CA LEU A 121 0.75 -6.26 -11.78
C LEU A 121 1.17 -7.64 -12.32
N GLN A 122 0.84 -8.71 -11.59
CA GLN A 122 1.19 -10.08 -11.98
C GLN A 122 0.35 -10.59 -13.15
N ARG A 123 -0.98 -10.54 -13.03
CA ARG A 123 -1.90 -11.16 -14.00
C ARG A 123 -2.01 -10.39 -15.30
N PHE A 124 -1.98 -9.07 -15.25
CA PHE A 124 -2.22 -8.21 -16.41
C PHE A 124 -0.98 -7.43 -16.83
N GLY A 125 -0.14 -7.03 -15.87
CA GLY A 125 1.12 -6.33 -16.14
C GLY A 125 2.28 -7.24 -16.55
N GLY A 126 2.15 -8.56 -16.37
CA GLY A 126 3.21 -9.53 -16.64
C GLY A 126 4.43 -9.37 -15.73
N TYR A 127 4.27 -8.70 -14.59
CA TYR A 127 5.36 -8.52 -13.63
C TYR A 127 5.57 -9.78 -12.78
N VAL A 128 6.81 -10.13 -12.56
CA VAL A 128 7.24 -11.19 -11.65
C VAL A 128 7.65 -10.54 -10.32
N ARG A 129 7.13 -11.07 -9.21
CA ARG A 129 7.55 -10.63 -7.87
C ARG A 129 8.98 -11.06 -7.64
N SER A 130 9.86 -10.14 -7.28
CA SER A 130 11.28 -10.41 -7.09
C SER A 130 11.77 -9.92 -5.73
N LYS A 131 12.86 -10.53 -5.27
CA LYS A 131 13.61 -10.11 -4.09
C LYS A 131 14.94 -9.49 -4.55
N PRO A 132 15.41 -8.41 -3.90
CA PRO A 132 16.72 -7.87 -4.19
C PRO A 132 17.82 -8.85 -3.73
N GLY A 133 19.00 -8.75 -4.36
CA GLY A 133 20.17 -9.57 -4.05
C GLY A 133 20.30 -10.84 -4.91
N GLU A 134 19.40 -11.03 -5.87
CA GLU A 134 19.44 -12.13 -6.83
C GLU A 134 19.62 -11.57 -8.25
N PRO A 135 20.54 -12.12 -9.08
CA PRO A 135 20.73 -11.66 -10.45
C PRO A 135 19.42 -11.61 -11.24
N ALA A 136 19.18 -10.51 -11.94
CA ALA A 136 17.96 -10.31 -12.71
C ALA A 136 18.05 -10.98 -14.08
N PRO A 137 17.12 -11.90 -14.44
CA PRO A 137 17.02 -12.45 -15.78
C PRO A 137 16.68 -11.37 -16.80
N ASN A 138 17.33 -11.44 -17.96
CA ASN A 138 17.06 -10.50 -19.05
C ASN A 138 15.63 -10.65 -19.59
N GLY A 139 14.96 -9.52 -19.77
CA GLY A 139 13.64 -9.45 -20.42
C GLY A 139 12.44 -9.68 -19.50
N GLU A 140 12.66 -9.97 -18.21
CA GLU A 140 11.56 -10.06 -17.23
C GLU A 140 11.17 -8.68 -16.69
N ARG A 141 9.87 -8.39 -16.71
CA ARG A 141 9.29 -7.29 -15.93
C ARG A 141 9.28 -7.72 -14.47
N ARG A 142 10.05 -7.05 -13.61
CA ARG A 142 10.13 -7.39 -12.19
C ARG A 142 9.51 -6.31 -11.33
N TYR A 143 8.82 -6.72 -10.27
CA TYR A 143 8.39 -5.81 -9.24
C TYR A 143 8.94 -6.21 -7.87
N TYR A 144 9.27 -5.19 -7.10
CA TYR A 144 9.84 -5.29 -5.76
C TYR A 144 8.92 -4.58 -4.78
N VAL A 145 8.71 -5.19 -3.63
CA VAL A 145 7.99 -4.54 -2.53
C VAL A 145 9.02 -3.89 -1.62
N TYR A 146 8.95 -2.58 -1.43
CA TYR A 146 9.76 -1.90 -0.43
C TYR A 146 9.05 -1.99 0.93
N ALA A 147 9.41 -3.00 1.71
CA ALA A 147 8.98 -3.11 3.10
C ALA A 147 9.83 -2.18 3.97
N TYR A 148 9.18 -1.30 4.71
CA TYR A 148 9.84 -0.35 5.62
C TYR A 148 9.09 -0.30 6.94
N ASP A 149 9.82 0.03 8.01
CA ASP A 149 9.22 0.21 9.31
C ASP A 149 8.52 1.57 9.34
N TRP A 150 7.20 1.55 9.13
CA TRP A 150 6.35 2.72 9.06
C TRP A 150 6.26 3.52 10.36
N ARG A 151 6.84 3.01 11.46
CA ARG A 151 6.94 3.74 12.72
C ARG A 151 8.12 4.74 12.72
N GLN A 152 9.14 4.47 11.91
CA GLN A 152 10.38 5.26 11.84
C GLN A 152 10.19 6.57 11.07
N ASP A 153 11.20 7.45 11.15
CA ASP A 153 11.26 8.64 10.31
C ASP A 153 11.23 8.29 8.80
N ASN A 154 10.51 9.11 8.03
CA ASN A 154 10.50 9.06 6.58
C ASN A 154 11.90 9.28 5.98
N VAL A 155 12.80 10.02 6.65
CA VAL A 155 14.20 10.17 6.22
C VAL A 155 14.93 8.83 6.25
N GLU A 156 14.79 8.05 7.33
CA GLU A 156 15.37 6.71 7.43
C GLU A 156 14.78 5.75 6.38
N SER A 157 13.47 5.86 6.15
CA SER A 157 12.78 5.11 5.09
C SER A 157 13.27 5.52 3.69
N ALA A 158 13.58 6.80 3.44
CA ALA A 158 14.15 7.23 2.17
C ALA A 158 15.59 6.70 1.96
N ARG A 159 16.39 6.63 3.03
CA ARG A 159 17.72 5.98 2.99
C ARG A 159 17.60 4.48 2.71
N GLY A 160 16.56 3.82 3.22
CA GLY A 160 16.26 2.43 2.90
C GLY A 160 15.85 2.21 1.44
N LEU A 161 15.05 3.12 0.89
CA LEU A 161 14.68 3.11 -0.53
C LEU A 161 15.91 3.24 -1.44
N GLU A 162 16.86 4.13 -1.11
CA GLU A 162 18.15 4.23 -1.82
C GLU A 162 18.87 2.87 -1.83
N ARG A 163 19.00 2.22 -0.66
CA ARG A 163 19.68 0.92 -0.58
C ARG A 163 19.04 -0.13 -1.49
N LEU A 164 17.70 -0.20 -1.50
CA LEU A 164 16.96 -1.10 -2.39
C LEU A 164 17.24 -0.79 -3.87
N ILE A 165 17.17 0.48 -4.27
CA ILE A 165 17.45 0.92 -5.64
C ILE A 165 18.86 0.52 -6.07
N GLN A 166 19.86 0.73 -5.19
CA GLN A 166 21.24 0.37 -5.48
C GLN A 166 21.44 -1.15 -5.56
N GLU A 167 20.70 -1.93 -4.77
CA GLU A 167 20.73 -3.39 -4.84
C GLU A 167 20.11 -3.90 -6.15
N ILE A 168 18.95 -3.37 -6.55
CA ILE A 168 18.32 -3.70 -7.85
C ILE A 168 19.26 -3.34 -9.00
N ARG A 169 19.92 -2.18 -8.97
CA ARG A 169 20.92 -1.79 -9.98
C ARG A 169 22.08 -2.80 -10.09
N ARG A 170 22.52 -3.36 -8.95
CA ARG A 170 23.54 -4.42 -8.93
C ARG A 170 23.00 -5.72 -9.49
N ASP A 171 21.79 -6.12 -9.13
CA ASP A 171 21.13 -7.34 -9.62
C ASP A 171 21.00 -7.35 -11.16
N TYR A 172 20.74 -6.18 -11.75
CA TYR A 172 20.67 -5.98 -13.20
C TYR A 172 22.03 -5.67 -13.85
N ASN A 173 23.10 -5.53 -13.06
CA ASN A 173 24.42 -5.10 -13.50
C ASN A 173 24.39 -3.80 -14.34
N ASP A 174 23.52 -2.86 -13.97
CA ASP A 174 23.37 -1.55 -14.63
C ASP A 174 23.25 -0.43 -13.57
N PRO A 175 24.32 0.35 -13.34
CA PRO A 175 24.29 1.45 -12.37
C PRO A 175 23.40 2.61 -12.80
N SER A 176 23.03 2.70 -14.08
CA SER A 176 22.18 3.74 -14.65
C SER A 176 20.73 3.32 -14.81
N LEU A 177 20.39 2.09 -14.38
CA LEU A 177 19.05 1.51 -14.52
C LEU A 177 18.00 2.47 -13.97
N LYS A 178 16.99 2.72 -14.80
CA LYS A 178 15.77 3.42 -14.40
C LYS A 178 14.86 2.42 -13.68
N ILE A 179 14.17 2.90 -12.66
CA ILE A 179 13.26 2.10 -11.86
C ILE A 179 11.99 2.92 -11.69
N ASP A 180 10.84 2.31 -11.98
CA ASP A 180 9.54 2.92 -11.76
C ASP A 180 9.12 2.77 -10.30
N ILE A 181 8.35 3.73 -9.77
CA ILE A 181 7.87 3.71 -8.39
C ILE A 181 6.37 3.93 -8.37
N ILE A 182 5.63 3.00 -7.78
CA ILE A 182 4.24 3.19 -7.35
C ILE A 182 4.27 3.38 -5.83
N ALA A 183 3.81 4.54 -5.38
CA ALA A 183 3.84 4.90 -3.97
C ALA A 183 2.47 5.40 -3.50
N HIS A 184 2.04 4.96 -2.33
CA HIS A 184 0.77 5.34 -1.73
C HIS A 184 0.95 6.10 -0.41
N SER A 185 0.21 7.20 -0.22
CA SER A 185 0.17 7.96 1.04
C SER A 185 1.58 8.30 1.57
N MET A 186 1.94 7.84 2.78
CA MET A 186 3.29 8.02 3.36
C MET A 186 4.41 7.48 2.47
N GLY A 187 4.18 6.39 1.73
CA GLY A 187 5.12 5.90 0.73
C GLY A 187 5.42 6.96 -0.35
N GLY A 188 4.43 7.78 -0.70
CA GLY A 188 4.62 8.91 -1.62
C GLY A 188 5.48 10.03 -1.03
N LEU A 189 5.42 10.26 0.28
CA LEU A 189 6.32 11.19 0.97
C LEU A 189 7.76 10.68 0.97
N ILE A 190 7.96 9.39 1.23
CA ILE A 190 9.27 8.72 1.15
C ILE A 190 9.85 8.85 -0.26
N ALA A 191 9.08 8.50 -1.29
CA ALA A 191 9.50 8.62 -2.68
C ALA A 191 9.83 10.07 -3.07
N ARG A 192 8.97 11.02 -2.68
CA ARG A 192 9.20 12.45 -2.94
C ARG A 192 10.45 12.97 -2.24
N TYR A 193 10.68 12.57 -1.00
CA TYR A 193 11.87 12.96 -0.24
C TYR A 193 13.14 12.46 -0.97
N TYR A 194 13.16 11.18 -1.31
CA TYR A 194 14.25 10.55 -2.06
C TYR A 194 14.53 11.27 -3.39
N LEU A 195 13.51 11.52 -4.19
CA LEU A 195 13.66 12.21 -5.48
C LEU A 195 14.17 13.65 -5.34
N ARG A 196 13.93 14.30 -4.20
CA ARG A 196 14.31 15.70 -3.97
C ARG A 196 15.70 15.87 -3.38
N TYR A 197 16.10 14.98 -2.46
CA TYR A 197 17.32 15.15 -1.67
C TYR A 197 18.30 13.98 -1.79
N GLY A 198 17.93 12.91 -2.49
CA GLY A 198 18.67 11.65 -2.44
C GLY A 198 18.73 11.12 -1.00
N PRO A 199 19.86 10.55 -0.55
CA PRO A 199 20.01 9.97 0.78
C PRO A 199 20.32 11.02 1.88
N VAL A 200 20.42 12.30 1.51
CA VAL A 200 20.89 13.37 2.40
C VAL A 200 19.74 13.93 3.22
N GLU A 201 20.01 14.30 4.49
CA GLU A 201 19.07 15.07 5.30
C GLU A 201 18.80 16.44 4.67
N ALA A 202 17.53 16.84 4.59
CA ALA A 202 17.18 18.19 4.15
C ALA A 202 17.86 19.20 5.08
N PRO A 203 18.50 20.26 4.56
CA PRO A 203 19.17 21.23 5.40
C PRO A 203 18.17 21.81 6.41
N ARG A 204 18.48 21.72 7.71
CA ARG A 204 17.67 22.31 8.77
C ARG A 204 17.53 23.79 8.45
N GLY A 205 16.31 24.25 8.20
CA GLY A 205 16.03 25.67 8.00
C GLY A 205 16.62 26.45 9.18
N CYS A 206 17.33 27.54 8.88
CA CYS A 206 17.85 28.42 9.91
C CYS A 206 16.71 28.82 10.84
N ALA A 207 16.79 28.41 12.11
CA ALA A 207 16.04 29.05 13.16
C ALA A 207 16.43 30.53 13.13
N SER A 208 15.44 31.39 12.88
CA SER A 208 15.56 32.85 12.98
C SER A 208 15.02 33.30 14.32
#